data_AF-E0QM89-F1
#
_entry.id   AF-E0QM89-F1
#
_cell.length_a   1.000
_cell.length_b   1.000
_cell.length_c   1.000
_cell.angle_alpha   90.00
_cell.angle_beta   90.00
_cell.angle_gamma   90.00
#
_symmetry.space_group_name_H-M   'P 1'
#
loop_
_entity.id
_entity.type
_entity.pdbx_description
1 polymer ?
#
loop_
_entity_poly.entity_id
_entity_poly.type
_entity_poly.pdbx_seq_one_letter_code
_entity_poly.pdbx_strand_id
1 'polypeptide(L)'
;LRWATDRIGQEGIIAFVSNNSFIDGSTADGVRLTWVDEFSDIYVYNLRGNARTQDERRRQEAGNVFGEGSRTGVAITILVKKPSDNPTRKRPARIHYTEVDDYLTAQEKLDVLSNEASIAGTQQHGKFDTITPNEHGDWLNQRDDKYLEYQSLGAKKNKSKDYGLTVFQLYSNGLQTNRDAWCYNYSRNAVAANMQRMIDNYNHQVEAGVKDFDATKVSWSSSLDNYFKRGITFKNRPEVIQTSIYRPFCKQYVYFDKQLNHRPYQLPRIFPTQGHPNLAVVTDSDSVKSGAGLMVNYLPDLHVVGTSQAFSLYTWEKIDKNKPDGGFDLDALGDAPAEYAGDLDLSRPLEQQIPLVIDGYCRRENITDATLKAYRKHYQDLGITKEDIFFYIYALLHHPEYRQRFQADLKKMLPRIPRVPGFHDFVGIGRQLADLHI
;
A
#
# COMPACT_ATOMS: atom_id res chain seq x y z
N LEU A 1 25.52 -10.53 1.93
CA LEU A 1 25.06 -11.66 1.10
C LEU A 1 25.67 -11.62 -0.31
N ARG A 2 25.30 -10.71 -1.22
CA ARG A 2 25.87 -10.64 -2.60
C ARG A 2 27.40 -10.70 -2.64
N TRP A 3 28.09 -9.85 -1.87
CA TRP A 3 29.56 -9.85 -1.84
C TRP A 3 30.16 -11.21 -1.43
N ALA A 4 29.57 -11.90 -0.46
CA ALA A 4 30.04 -13.22 -0.05
C ALA A 4 29.81 -14.28 -1.14
N THR A 5 28.69 -14.18 -1.85
CA THR A 5 28.36 -15.01 -3.01
C THR A 5 29.35 -14.82 -4.16
N ASP A 6 29.82 -13.60 -4.39
CA ASP A 6 30.88 -13.32 -5.37
C ASP A 6 32.24 -13.84 -4.90
N ARG A 7 32.54 -13.65 -3.61
CA ARG A 7 33.84 -13.99 -3.02
C ARG A 7 34.10 -15.49 -2.89
N ILE A 8 33.06 -16.31 -2.72
CA ILE A 8 33.19 -17.76 -2.48
C ILE A 8 33.60 -18.55 -3.73
N GLY A 9 33.43 -17.98 -4.93
CA GLY A 9 33.80 -18.66 -6.17
C GLY A 9 32.86 -19.81 -6.53
N GLN A 10 33.42 -20.98 -6.87
CA GLN A 10 32.67 -22.11 -7.43
C GLN A 10 32.18 -23.13 -6.38
N GLU A 11 32.81 -23.16 -5.21
CA GLU A 11 32.50 -24.12 -4.15
C GLU A 11 32.69 -23.51 -2.77
N GLY A 12 31.79 -23.84 -1.85
CA GLY A 12 31.94 -23.49 -0.44
C GLY A 12 30.61 -23.28 0.26
N ILE A 13 30.70 -22.81 1.51
CA ILE A 13 29.56 -22.52 2.37
C ILE A 13 29.57 -21.05 2.79
N ILE A 14 28.41 -20.39 2.74
CA ILE A 14 28.18 -19.06 3.32
C ILE A 14 27.22 -19.22 4.49
N ALA A 15 27.57 -18.70 5.68
CA ALA A 15 26.69 -18.70 6.83
C ALA A 15 26.56 -17.28 7.40
N PHE A 16 25.32 -16.82 7.59
CA PHE A 16 25.03 -15.51 8.19
C PHE A 16 23.86 -15.58 9.16
N VAL A 17 23.93 -14.75 10.19
CA VAL A 17 22.76 -14.32 10.97
C VAL A 17 22.38 -12.94 10.45
N SER A 18 21.19 -12.80 9.88
CA SER A 18 20.77 -11.58 9.19
C SER A 18 19.27 -11.30 9.33
N ASN A 19 18.83 -10.14 8.84
CA ASN A 19 17.40 -9.80 8.82
C ASN A 19 16.61 -10.87 8.03
N ASN A 20 15.51 -11.36 8.60
CA ASN A 20 14.67 -12.41 8.00
C ASN A 20 13.72 -11.91 6.89
N SER A 21 13.71 -10.62 6.58
CA SER A 21 12.78 -10.04 5.60
C SER A 21 12.89 -10.63 4.18
N PHE A 22 14.02 -11.24 3.83
CA PHE A 22 14.20 -11.86 2.51
C PHE A 22 13.40 -13.16 2.33
N ILE A 23 12.94 -13.79 3.40
CA ILE A 23 12.25 -15.09 3.35
C ILE A 23 10.88 -14.96 2.69
N ASP A 24 10.11 -13.93 3.05
CA ASP A 24 8.74 -13.71 2.56
C ASP A 24 8.46 -12.26 2.11
N GLY A 25 9.49 -11.41 2.10
CA GLY A 25 9.35 -10.01 1.67
C GLY A 25 9.06 -9.90 0.16
N SER A 26 8.18 -8.96 -0.18
CA SER A 26 7.73 -8.72 -1.57
C SER A 26 8.84 -8.21 -2.50
N THR A 27 9.86 -7.53 -1.96
CA THR A 27 10.98 -6.97 -2.75
C THR A 27 12.20 -7.88 -2.81
N ALA A 28 12.11 -9.10 -2.27
CA ALA A 28 13.23 -10.04 -2.17
C ALA A 28 13.03 -11.30 -3.03
N ASP A 29 12.01 -11.31 -3.88
CA ASP A 29 11.75 -12.35 -4.88
C ASP A 29 12.97 -12.60 -5.78
N GLY A 30 13.59 -11.54 -6.30
CA GLY A 30 14.80 -11.65 -7.12
C GLY A 30 15.97 -12.32 -6.39
N VAL A 31 16.12 -12.09 -5.08
CA VAL A 31 17.15 -12.77 -4.26
C VAL A 31 16.84 -14.25 -4.15
N ARG A 32 15.58 -14.60 -3.85
CA ARG A 32 15.12 -15.98 -3.69
C ARG A 32 15.26 -16.77 -4.99
N LEU A 33 14.83 -16.21 -6.12
CA LEU A 33 14.99 -16.81 -7.45
C LEU A 33 16.47 -17.04 -7.78
N THR A 34 17.31 -16.02 -7.60
CA THR A 34 18.75 -16.12 -7.87
C THR A 34 19.41 -17.22 -7.01
N TRP A 35 19.05 -17.34 -5.74
CA TRP A 35 19.67 -18.33 -4.85
C TRP A 35 19.31 -19.76 -5.22
N VAL A 36 18.08 -19.98 -5.69
CA VAL A 36 17.62 -21.30 -6.17
C VAL A 36 18.47 -21.79 -7.35
N ASP A 37 19.00 -20.88 -8.17
CA ASP A 37 19.85 -21.20 -9.31
C ASP A 37 21.35 -21.28 -8.96
N GLU A 38 21.81 -20.42 -8.05
CA GLU A 38 23.23 -20.29 -7.70
C GLU A 38 23.70 -21.40 -6.74
N PHE A 39 22.88 -21.78 -5.76
CA PHE A 39 23.23 -22.72 -4.70
C PHE A 39 22.70 -24.13 -4.95
N SER A 40 23.16 -25.09 -4.16
CA SER A 40 22.71 -26.50 -4.20
C SER A 40 21.78 -26.85 -3.04
N ASP A 41 22.09 -26.33 -1.85
CA ASP A 41 21.28 -26.46 -0.64
C ASP A 41 21.24 -25.10 0.06
N ILE A 42 20.06 -24.75 0.58
CA ILE A 42 19.80 -23.52 1.31
C ILE A 42 19.12 -23.91 2.61
N TYR A 43 19.76 -23.63 3.75
CA TYR A 43 19.17 -23.85 5.07
C TYR A 43 18.78 -22.50 5.67
N VAL A 44 17.53 -22.39 6.11
CA VAL A 44 16.98 -21.19 6.73
C VAL A 44 16.38 -21.58 8.06
N TYR A 45 16.90 -20.99 9.12
CA TYR A 45 16.33 -21.08 10.47
C TYR A 45 15.80 -19.70 10.85
N ASN A 46 14.49 -19.53 10.79
CA ASN A 46 13.84 -18.27 11.11
C ASN A 46 13.65 -18.14 12.64
N LEU A 47 14.40 -17.23 13.26
CA LEU A 47 14.33 -16.94 14.69
C LEU A 47 13.25 -15.90 15.02
N ARG A 48 12.56 -15.37 14.00
CA ARG A 48 11.49 -14.38 14.16
C ARG A 48 11.96 -13.14 14.93
N GLY A 49 11.12 -12.56 15.78
CA GLY A 49 11.47 -11.40 16.62
C GLY A 49 11.26 -10.04 15.95
N ASN A 50 10.43 -9.95 14.90
CA ASN A 50 10.17 -8.67 14.25
C ASN A 50 9.27 -7.76 15.11
N ALA A 51 9.89 -6.79 15.78
CA ALA A 51 9.25 -5.82 16.66
C ALA A 51 8.65 -4.59 15.94
N ARG A 52 8.60 -4.61 14.60
CA ARG A 52 7.84 -3.63 13.80
C ARG A 52 6.42 -4.09 13.47
N THR A 53 6.12 -5.36 13.73
CA THR A 53 4.75 -5.90 13.64
C THR A 53 3.89 -5.41 14.80
N GLN A 54 2.57 -5.59 14.70
CA GLN A 54 1.57 -5.18 15.70
C GLN A 54 0.65 -6.34 16.06
N ASP A 55 -0.16 -6.15 17.11
CA ASP A 55 -1.23 -7.06 17.54
C ASP A 55 -0.77 -8.51 17.76
N GLU A 56 -1.58 -9.48 17.33
CA GLU A 56 -1.32 -10.90 17.52
C GLU A 56 -0.04 -11.34 16.82
N ARG A 57 0.27 -10.78 15.64
CA ARG A 57 1.53 -11.08 14.96
C ARG A 57 2.72 -10.65 15.80
N ARG A 58 2.67 -9.50 16.48
CA ARG A 58 3.75 -9.06 17.38
C ARG A 58 3.93 -10.01 18.55
N ARG A 59 2.83 -10.53 19.12
CA ARG A 59 2.86 -11.50 20.21
C ARG A 59 3.51 -12.80 19.76
N GLN A 60 3.13 -13.33 18.60
CA GLN A 60 3.74 -14.52 18.02
C GLN A 60 5.25 -14.34 17.78
N GLU A 61 5.69 -13.20 17.23
CA GLU A 61 7.11 -12.92 16.99
C GLU A 61 7.95 -12.88 18.28
N ALA A 62 7.35 -12.41 19.38
CA ALA A 62 7.90 -12.31 20.73
C ALA A 62 9.34 -11.76 20.80
N GLY A 63 10.26 -12.45 21.48
CA GLY A 63 11.60 -11.96 21.80
C GLY A 63 12.51 -11.84 20.57
N ASN A 64 13.35 -10.80 20.54
CA ASN A 64 14.41 -10.67 19.54
C ASN A 64 15.73 -11.19 20.12
N VAL A 65 16.44 -12.06 19.39
CA VAL A 65 17.71 -12.64 19.86
C VAL A 65 18.85 -11.63 20.01
N PHE A 66 18.71 -10.42 19.45
CA PHE A 66 19.63 -9.29 19.66
C PHE A 66 19.10 -8.25 20.65
N GLY A 67 18.03 -8.57 21.40
CA GLY A 67 17.44 -7.66 22.38
C GLY A 67 17.05 -6.31 21.79
N GLU A 68 17.47 -5.23 22.44
CA GLU A 68 17.21 -3.85 22.01
C GLU A 68 18.06 -3.41 20.80
N GLY A 69 19.12 -4.15 20.48
CA GLY A 69 20.02 -3.83 19.36
C GLY A 69 19.37 -3.97 17.99
N SER A 70 18.25 -4.70 17.88
CA SER A 70 17.49 -4.82 16.64
C SER A 70 15.99 -4.96 16.86
N ARG A 71 15.23 -4.29 15.98
CA ARG A 71 13.78 -4.45 15.87
C ARG A 71 13.36 -5.30 14.65
N THR A 72 14.30 -5.72 13.80
CA THR A 72 13.99 -6.58 12.65
C THR A 72 13.93 -8.04 13.09
N GLY A 73 13.11 -8.86 12.42
CA GLY A 73 13.22 -10.31 12.60
C GLY A 73 14.58 -10.81 12.13
N VAL A 74 14.99 -11.97 12.64
CA VAL A 74 16.32 -12.54 12.45
C VAL A 74 16.21 -13.95 11.91
N ALA A 75 17.10 -14.33 11.01
CA ALA A 75 17.25 -15.69 10.54
C ALA A 75 18.72 -16.08 10.43
N ILE A 76 19.01 -17.33 10.75
CA ILE A 76 20.26 -17.99 10.41
C ILE A 76 20.10 -18.56 9.00
N THR A 77 21.03 -18.26 8.11
CA THR A 77 20.99 -18.69 6.72
C THR A 77 22.32 -19.32 6.33
N ILE A 78 22.27 -20.55 5.83
CA ILE A 78 23.44 -21.29 5.37
C ILE A 78 23.23 -21.68 3.91
N LEU A 79 24.11 -21.21 3.04
CA LEU A 79 24.06 -21.41 1.59
C LEU A 79 25.22 -22.30 1.18
N VAL A 80 24.90 -23.45 0.58
CA VAL A 80 25.90 -24.44 0.13
C VAL A 80 26.03 -24.38 -1.37
N LYS A 81 27.21 -23.97 -1.86
CA LYS A 81 27.54 -23.91 -3.27
C LYS A 81 28.44 -25.10 -3.64
N LYS A 82 28.03 -25.82 -4.68
CA LYS A 82 28.80 -26.92 -5.28
C LYS A 82 29.19 -26.55 -6.71
N PRO A 83 30.35 -27.03 -7.21
CA PRO A 83 30.76 -26.86 -8.60
C PRO A 83 29.68 -27.31 -9.59
N SER A 84 29.63 -26.68 -10.76
CA SER A 84 28.58 -26.94 -11.76
C SER A 84 28.59 -28.34 -12.33
N ASP A 85 29.75 -28.97 -12.37
CA ASP A 85 30.03 -30.32 -12.83
C ASP A 85 29.88 -31.39 -11.72
N ASN A 86 29.58 -30.99 -10.48
CA ASN A 86 29.38 -31.93 -9.38
C ASN A 86 28.09 -32.76 -9.59
N PRO A 87 28.15 -34.10 -9.64
CA PRO A 87 27.00 -34.95 -9.93
C PRO A 87 25.93 -34.93 -8.82
N THR A 88 26.30 -34.48 -7.61
CA THR A 88 25.38 -34.33 -6.48
C THR A 88 24.73 -32.95 -6.40
N ARG A 89 25.06 -32.03 -7.32
CA ARG A 89 24.43 -30.71 -7.39
C ARG A 89 22.98 -30.85 -7.86
N LYS A 90 22.04 -30.42 -7.02
CA LYS A 90 20.61 -30.39 -7.34
C LYS A 90 20.21 -29.01 -7.87
N ARG A 91 19.32 -29.00 -8.85
CA ARG A 91 18.66 -27.81 -9.42
C ARG A 91 17.17 -28.12 -9.64
N PRO A 92 16.24 -27.25 -9.21
CA PRO A 92 16.45 -26.10 -8.32
C PRO A 92 17.13 -26.48 -6.99
N ALA A 93 17.76 -25.52 -6.30
CA ALA A 93 18.36 -25.75 -4.98
C ALA A 93 17.34 -26.35 -4.01
N ARG A 94 17.78 -27.25 -3.13
CA ARG A 94 16.92 -27.77 -2.05
C ARG A 94 16.86 -26.73 -0.93
N ILE A 95 15.67 -26.28 -0.60
CA ILE A 95 15.45 -25.31 0.49
C ILE A 95 14.95 -26.07 1.71
N HIS A 96 15.72 -26.00 2.79
CA HIS A 96 15.41 -26.55 4.10
C HIS A 96 15.03 -25.39 5.00
N TYR A 97 13.78 -25.36 5.44
CA TYR A 97 13.25 -24.28 6.25
C TYR A 97 12.78 -24.81 7.59
N THR A 98 13.06 -24.03 8.62
CA THR A 98 12.46 -24.21 9.93
C THR A 98 12.30 -22.86 10.60
N GLU A 99 11.41 -22.77 11.57
CA GLU A 99 11.25 -21.59 12.39
C GLU A 99 11.04 -21.95 13.86
N VAL A 100 11.38 -21.01 14.73
CA VAL A 100 11.08 -21.13 16.16
C VAL A 100 9.58 -21.00 16.40
N ASP A 101 9.08 -21.71 17.41
CA ASP A 101 7.67 -21.65 17.79
C ASP A 101 7.22 -20.22 18.14
N ASP A 102 5.91 -19.99 18.00
CA ASP A 102 5.28 -18.73 18.40
C ASP A 102 5.54 -18.45 19.90
N TYR A 103 5.57 -17.16 20.24
CA TYR A 103 5.59 -16.65 21.62
C TYR A 103 6.89 -16.88 22.42
N LEU A 104 7.93 -17.47 21.82
CA LEU A 104 9.20 -17.68 22.53
C LEU A 104 9.93 -16.36 22.84
N THR A 105 10.46 -16.27 24.07
CA THR A 105 11.37 -15.22 24.49
C THR A 105 12.72 -15.34 23.79
N ALA A 106 13.56 -14.30 23.91
CA ALA A 106 14.89 -14.33 23.31
C ALA A 106 15.75 -15.46 23.89
N GLN A 107 15.66 -15.71 25.20
CA GLN A 107 16.44 -16.76 25.87
C GLN A 107 15.96 -18.15 25.46
N GLU A 108 14.66 -18.41 25.44
CA GLU A 108 14.12 -19.71 25.01
C GLU A 108 14.53 -20.05 23.56
N LYS A 109 14.58 -19.06 22.67
CA LYS A 109 15.11 -19.25 21.31
C LYS A 109 16.58 -19.67 21.30
N LEU A 110 17.40 -19.08 22.18
CA LEU A 110 18.82 -19.45 22.33
C LEU A 110 18.98 -20.84 22.96
N ASP A 111 18.09 -21.22 23.89
CA ASP A 111 18.09 -22.53 24.51
C ASP A 111 17.72 -23.62 23.49
N VAL A 112 16.74 -23.37 22.61
CA VAL A 112 16.41 -24.25 21.48
C VAL A 112 17.63 -24.43 20.57
N LEU A 113 18.31 -23.36 20.19
CA LEU A 113 19.53 -23.45 19.36
C LEU A 113 20.66 -24.22 20.06
N SER A 114 20.82 -24.02 21.37
CA SER A 114 21.82 -24.73 22.18
C SER A 114 21.54 -26.24 22.24
N ASN A 115 20.26 -26.62 22.38
CA ASN A 115 19.83 -28.00 22.43
C ASN A 115 20.00 -28.70 21.07
N GLU A 116 19.70 -27.99 19.97
CA GLU A 116 19.85 -28.56 18.63
C GLU A 116 21.31 -28.59 18.15
N ALA A 117 22.15 -27.67 18.63
CA ALA A 117 23.61 -27.55 18.42
C ALA A 117 24.13 -27.44 16.97
N SER A 118 23.43 -27.98 15.97
CA SER A 118 23.83 -28.00 14.56
C SER A 118 22.64 -28.28 13.63
N ILE A 119 22.81 -28.06 12.32
CA ILE A 119 21.81 -28.45 11.30
C ILE A 119 21.44 -29.93 11.41
N ALA A 120 22.42 -30.80 11.68
CA ALA A 120 22.18 -32.23 11.83
C ALA A 120 21.31 -32.52 13.06
N GLY A 121 21.52 -31.80 14.16
CA GLY A 121 20.69 -31.91 15.34
C GLY A 121 19.27 -31.40 15.09
N THR A 122 19.09 -30.25 14.43
CA THR A 122 17.75 -29.78 14.02
C THR A 122 17.04 -30.80 13.12
N GLN A 123 17.76 -31.44 12.19
CA GLN A 123 17.19 -32.47 11.32
C GLN A 123 16.84 -33.76 12.07
N GLN A 124 17.62 -34.17 13.06
CA GLN A 124 17.30 -35.32 13.93
C GLN A 124 16.02 -35.10 14.75
N HIS A 125 15.72 -33.85 15.10
CA HIS A 125 14.46 -33.48 15.73
C HIS A 125 13.29 -33.36 14.74
N GLY A 126 13.51 -33.66 13.45
CA GLY A 126 12.47 -33.66 12.42
C GLY A 126 11.95 -32.26 12.06
N LYS A 127 12.70 -31.19 12.36
CA LYS A 127 12.20 -29.81 12.27
C LYS A 127 12.38 -29.12 10.92
N PHE A 128 13.17 -29.69 10.00
CA PHE A 128 13.36 -29.08 8.68
C PHE A 128 12.30 -29.55 7.70
N ASP A 129 11.49 -28.61 7.24
CA ASP A 129 10.61 -28.78 6.10
C ASP A 129 11.35 -28.50 4.80
N THR A 130 11.05 -29.28 3.77
CA THR A 130 11.55 -29.00 2.41
C THR A 130 10.57 -28.09 1.69
N ILE A 131 11.04 -26.91 1.27
CA ILE A 131 10.25 -25.96 0.50
C ILE A 131 10.49 -26.17 -1.00
N THR A 132 9.40 -26.25 -1.76
CA THR A 132 9.44 -26.13 -3.23
C THR A 132 9.02 -24.70 -3.62
N PRO A 133 9.93 -23.86 -4.15
CA PRO A 133 9.60 -22.49 -4.51
C PRO A 133 8.67 -22.47 -5.74
N ASN A 134 7.73 -21.52 -5.79
CA ASN A 134 6.90 -21.31 -6.97
C ASN A 134 7.61 -20.47 -8.05
N GLU A 135 6.99 -20.30 -9.22
CA GLU A 135 7.54 -19.52 -10.34
C GLU A 135 7.80 -18.04 -9.99
N HIS A 136 7.12 -17.52 -8.97
CA HIS A 136 7.30 -16.16 -8.50
C HIS A 136 8.37 -16.01 -7.41
N GLY A 137 9.07 -17.10 -7.08
CA GLY A 137 10.12 -17.11 -6.06
C GLY A 137 9.59 -17.05 -4.63
N ASP A 138 8.32 -17.34 -4.39
CA ASP A 138 7.77 -17.43 -3.03
C ASP A 138 8.21 -18.75 -2.39
N TRP A 139 8.81 -18.66 -1.20
CA TRP A 139 9.14 -19.83 -0.40
C TRP A 139 8.00 -20.17 0.55
N LEU A 140 7.52 -19.15 1.27
CA LEU A 140 6.38 -19.22 2.18
C LEU A 140 5.21 -18.43 1.59
N ASN A 141 4.00 -18.70 2.11
CA ASN A 141 2.78 -17.96 1.75
C ASN A 141 2.66 -17.81 0.22
N GLN A 142 2.69 -18.94 -0.48
CA GLN A 142 2.68 -18.97 -1.94
C GLN A 142 1.32 -18.47 -2.46
N ARG A 143 1.37 -17.71 -3.54
CA ARG A 143 0.19 -17.15 -4.23
C ARG A 143 -0.61 -18.24 -4.93
N ASP A 144 -1.92 -17.99 -5.09
CA ASP A 144 -2.81 -18.85 -5.88
C ASP A 144 -2.82 -18.36 -7.34
N ASP A 145 -2.42 -19.21 -8.28
CA ASP A 145 -2.38 -18.86 -9.71
C ASP A 145 -3.75 -18.42 -10.23
N LYS A 146 -4.85 -18.97 -9.68
CA LYS A 146 -6.22 -18.56 -10.05
C LYS A 146 -6.50 -17.11 -9.68
N TYR A 147 -5.84 -16.59 -8.65
CA TYR A 147 -6.00 -15.20 -8.26
C TYR A 147 -5.52 -14.25 -9.37
N LEU A 148 -4.49 -14.64 -10.12
CA LEU A 148 -3.96 -13.86 -11.23
C LEU A 148 -4.93 -13.75 -12.42
N GLU A 149 -5.87 -14.69 -12.56
CA GLU A 149 -6.92 -14.65 -13.57
C GLU A 149 -7.99 -13.58 -13.27
N TYR A 150 -8.14 -13.19 -12.00
CA TYR A 150 -9.10 -12.17 -11.60
C TYR A 150 -8.66 -10.76 -11.98
N GLN A 151 -9.66 -9.90 -12.17
CA GLN A 151 -9.44 -8.53 -12.62
C GLN A 151 -8.80 -7.68 -11.51
N SER A 152 -7.62 -7.11 -11.78
CA SER A 152 -6.97 -6.20 -10.83
C SER A 152 -7.74 -4.90 -10.64
N LEU A 153 -7.76 -4.37 -9.41
CA LEU A 153 -8.34 -3.06 -9.12
C LEU A 153 -7.68 -1.94 -9.90
N GLY A 154 -6.35 -1.98 -10.06
CA GLY A 154 -5.59 -0.95 -10.76
C GLY A 154 -4.26 -1.47 -11.30
N ALA A 155 -3.68 -0.71 -12.20
CA ALA A 155 -2.34 -0.96 -12.74
C ALA A 155 -1.69 0.36 -13.15
N LYS A 156 -0.36 0.46 -13.00
CA LYS A 156 0.40 1.61 -13.52
C LYS A 156 0.68 1.41 -15.01
N LYS A 157 0.44 2.45 -15.80
CA LYS A 157 0.61 2.48 -17.28
C LYS A 157 1.91 1.87 -17.80
N ASN A 158 3.00 2.02 -17.05
CA ASN A 158 4.33 1.56 -17.47
C ASN A 158 4.74 0.20 -16.86
N LYS A 159 3.85 -0.47 -16.12
CA LYS A 159 4.17 -1.68 -15.36
C LYS A 159 3.29 -2.89 -15.66
N SER A 160 2.22 -2.75 -16.45
CA SER A 160 1.38 -3.89 -16.83
C SER A 160 0.94 -3.80 -18.28
N LYS A 161 1.00 -4.95 -18.97
CA LYS A 161 0.38 -5.13 -20.30
C LYS A 161 -1.16 -5.04 -20.23
N ASP A 162 -1.73 -5.14 -19.03
CA ASP A 162 -3.17 -5.10 -18.76
C ASP A 162 -3.70 -3.66 -18.50
N TYR A 163 -2.91 -2.63 -18.80
CA TYR A 163 -3.35 -1.24 -18.66
C TYR A 163 -4.54 -0.98 -19.59
N GLY A 164 -5.74 -0.85 -19.00
CA GLY A 164 -7.02 -0.75 -19.71
C GLY A 164 -8.00 -1.89 -19.42
N LEU A 165 -7.54 -2.99 -18.80
CA LEU A 165 -8.36 -4.11 -18.34
C LEU A 165 -8.61 -4.09 -16.83
N THR A 166 -8.19 -3.04 -16.13
CA THR A 166 -8.39 -2.87 -14.68
C THR A 166 -9.77 -2.32 -14.35
N VAL A 167 -10.20 -2.54 -13.11
CA VAL A 167 -11.48 -2.00 -12.61
C VAL A 167 -11.47 -0.48 -12.65
N PHE A 168 -10.48 0.14 -12.00
CA PHE A 168 -10.34 1.59 -11.90
C PHE A 168 -9.37 2.14 -12.95
N GLN A 169 -9.71 3.28 -13.52
CA GLN A 169 -8.86 4.05 -14.45
C GLN A 169 -7.73 4.76 -13.71
N LEU A 170 -8.03 5.28 -12.51
CA LEU A 170 -7.12 6.01 -11.66
C LEU A 170 -7.21 5.50 -10.22
N TYR A 171 -6.06 5.45 -9.56
CA TYR A 171 -5.95 5.23 -8.13
C TYR A 171 -4.74 6.02 -7.60
N SER A 172 -4.70 6.24 -6.30
CA SER A 172 -3.65 7.03 -5.66
C SER A 172 -3.11 6.32 -4.43
N ASN A 173 -1.87 6.58 -4.05
CA ASN A 173 -1.50 6.39 -2.65
C ASN A 173 -2.15 7.49 -1.79
N GLY A 174 -2.28 7.25 -0.49
CA GLY A 174 -2.63 8.31 0.47
C GLY A 174 -1.57 9.41 0.56
N LEU A 175 -1.92 10.52 1.20
CA LEU A 175 -1.08 11.71 1.26
C LEU A 175 0.18 11.47 2.07
N GLN A 176 1.33 11.79 1.49
CA GLN A 176 2.60 11.76 2.19
C GLN A 176 3.14 13.18 2.37
N THR A 177 3.11 13.70 3.60
CA THR A 177 3.62 15.05 3.88
C THR A 177 5.13 15.06 4.16
N ASN A 178 5.64 14.01 4.83
CA ASN A 178 6.96 13.93 5.50
C ASN A 178 7.18 14.95 6.64
N ARG A 179 6.11 15.58 7.13
CA ARG A 179 6.15 16.63 8.15
C ARG A 179 4.82 16.73 8.88
N ASP A 180 4.29 15.58 9.30
CA ASP A 180 2.91 15.49 9.81
C ASP A 180 2.66 16.44 11.00
N ALA A 181 3.63 16.63 11.89
CA ALA A 181 3.54 17.57 13.02
C ALA A 181 3.27 19.03 12.59
N TRP A 182 3.61 19.40 11.36
CA TRP A 182 3.35 20.72 10.77
C TRP A 182 2.05 20.73 9.96
N CYS A 183 1.86 19.71 9.12
CA CYS A 183 0.75 19.68 8.16
C CYS A 183 -0.57 19.20 8.75
N TYR A 184 -0.58 18.36 9.78
CA TYR A 184 -1.78 17.79 10.39
C TYR A 184 -2.05 18.33 11.80
N ASN A 185 -3.31 18.59 12.11
CA ASN A 185 -3.77 18.87 13.47
C ASN A 185 -5.29 18.72 13.60
N TYR A 186 -5.79 18.46 14.80
CA TYR A 186 -7.24 18.53 15.08
C TYR A 186 -7.80 19.95 14.96
N SER A 187 -6.97 20.99 15.16
CA SER A 187 -7.36 22.38 15.02
C SER A 187 -6.93 22.95 13.67
N ARG A 188 -7.90 23.40 12.86
CA ARG A 188 -7.65 24.10 11.59
C ARG A 188 -6.74 25.31 11.77
N ASN A 189 -6.96 26.08 12.84
CA ASN A 189 -6.16 27.27 13.15
C ASN A 189 -4.73 26.90 13.55
N ALA A 190 -4.54 25.78 14.24
CA ALA A 190 -3.21 25.29 14.58
C ALA A 190 -2.43 24.89 13.33
N VAL A 191 -3.06 24.20 12.36
CA VAL A 191 -2.42 23.90 11.05
C VAL A 191 -2.00 25.20 10.35
N ALA A 192 -2.90 26.18 10.25
CA ALA A 192 -2.61 27.45 9.60
C ALA A 192 -1.42 28.17 10.25
N ALA A 193 -1.40 28.26 11.58
CA ALA A 193 -0.32 28.90 12.33
C ALA A 193 1.01 28.12 12.22
N ASN A 194 0.97 26.79 12.30
CA ASN A 194 2.15 25.94 12.15
C ASN A 194 2.76 26.12 10.76
N MET A 195 1.96 26.03 9.72
CA MET A 195 2.44 26.16 8.34
C MET A 195 2.95 27.56 8.03
N GLN A 196 2.32 28.62 8.54
CA GLN A 196 2.84 29.99 8.44
C GLN A 196 4.26 30.07 9.02
N ARG A 197 4.46 29.64 10.27
CA ARG A 197 5.78 29.67 10.92
C ARG A 197 6.83 28.89 10.14
N MET A 198 6.49 27.70 9.65
CA MET A 198 7.42 26.89 8.86
C MET A 198 7.79 27.57 7.53
N ILE A 199 6.81 28.15 6.84
CA ILE A 199 7.02 28.86 5.56
C ILE A 199 7.91 30.08 5.77
N ASP A 200 7.67 30.87 6.83
CA ASP A 200 8.49 32.04 7.14
C ASP A 200 9.94 31.65 7.43
N ASN A 201 10.15 30.63 8.27
CA ASN A 201 11.49 30.10 8.56
C ASN A 201 12.18 29.56 7.31
N TYR A 202 11.45 28.83 6.46
CA TYR A 202 11.98 28.31 5.21
C TYR A 202 12.38 29.44 4.25
N ASN A 203 11.51 30.43 4.04
CA ASN A 203 11.78 31.56 3.15
C ASN A 203 13.00 32.36 3.63
N HIS A 204 13.11 32.61 4.93
CA HIS A 204 14.30 33.26 5.50
C HIS A 204 15.58 32.48 5.24
N GLN A 205 15.55 31.15 5.37
CA GLN A 205 16.71 30.29 5.05
C GLN A 205 17.05 30.31 3.56
N VAL A 206 16.03 30.37 2.67
CA VAL A 206 16.23 30.51 1.23
C VAL A 206 16.93 31.84 0.90
N GLU A 207 16.46 32.94 1.47
CA GLU A 207 17.04 34.28 1.29
C GLU A 207 18.48 34.35 1.82
N ALA A 208 18.75 33.72 2.97
CA ALA A 208 20.09 33.64 3.55
C ALA A 208 21.03 32.66 2.81
N GLY A 209 20.48 31.75 2.00
CA GLY A 209 21.24 30.69 1.33
C GLY A 209 21.82 29.61 2.26
N VAL A 210 21.38 29.57 3.53
CA VAL A 210 21.90 28.63 4.55
C VAL A 210 20.76 27.79 5.13
N LYS A 211 20.94 26.47 5.17
CA LYS A 211 19.99 25.55 5.80
C LYS A 211 20.23 25.41 7.29
N ASP A 212 19.14 25.47 8.04
CA ASP A 212 19.05 25.04 9.42
C ASP A 212 18.30 23.70 9.47
N PHE A 213 18.92 22.69 10.07
CA PHE A 213 18.35 21.34 10.20
C PHE A 213 17.55 21.14 11.49
N ASP A 214 17.31 22.21 12.26
CA ASP A 214 16.37 22.20 13.38
C ASP A 214 14.94 21.93 12.90
N ALA A 215 14.44 20.73 13.21
CA ALA A 215 13.10 20.27 12.83
C ALA A 215 11.96 21.10 13.45
N THR A 216 12.24 21.88 14.51
CA THR A 216 11.28 22.81 15.13
C THR A 216 11.12 24.11 14.33
N LYS A 217 12.00 24.37 13.35
CA LYS A 217 11.89 25.48 12.41
C LYS A 217 11.39 25.02 11.05
N VAL A 218 12.05 24.00 10.49
CA VAL A 218 11.73 23.42 9.17
C VAL A 218 11.94 21.91 9.20
N SER A 219 10.88 21.15 8.95
CA SER A 219 10.97 19.72 8.71
C SER A 219 11.34 19.43 7.25
N TRP A 220 12.62 19.19 6.99
CA TRP A 220 13.17 18.98 5.66
C TRP A 220 12.76 17.65 5.03
N SER A 221 12.60 17.67 3.71
CA SER A 221 12.42 16.49 2.86
C SER A 221 13.18 16.71 1.56
N SER A 222 13.46 15.65 0.80
CA SER A 222 14.18 15.77 -0.47
C SER A 222 13.44 16.63 -1.50
N SER A 223 12.11 16.72 -1.44
CA SER A 223 11.33 17.64 -2.28
C SER A 223 11.56 19.10 -1.88
N LEU A 224 11.55 19.42 -0.58
CA LEU A 224 11.79 20.77 -0.10
C LEU A 224 13.26 21.20 -0.32
N ASP A 225 14.20 20.27 -0.17
CA ASP A 225 15.63 20.46 -0.47
C ASP A 225 15.85 20.93 -1.93
N ASN A 226 15.12 20.35 -2.88
CA ASN A 226 15.18 20.73 -4.29
C ASN A 226 14.63 22.13 -4.55
N TYR A 227 13.58 22.56 -3.85
CA TYR A 227 13.06 23.92 -3.97
C TYR A 227 14.02 24.95 -3.38
N PHE A 228 14.64 24.63 -2.24
CA PHE A 228 15.66 25.48 -1.63
C PHE A 228 16.84 25.70 -2.57
N LYS A 229 17.38 24.63 -3.17
CA LYS A 229 18.49 24.70 -4.14
C LYS A 229 18.18 25.57 -5.36
N ARG A 230 16.88 25.78 -5.66
CA ARG A 230 16.39 26.61 -6.76
C ARG A 230 16.02 28.03 -6.34
N GLY A 231 16.19 28.39 -5.06
CA GLY A 231 15.81 29.71 -4.54
C GLY A 231 14.30 29.97 -4.53
N ILE A 232 13.47 28.91 -4.48
CA ILE A 232 12.02 29.05 -4.54
C ILE A 232 11.46 29.29 -3.14
N THR A 233 10.77 30.42 -2.97
CA THR A 233 10.00 30.79 -1.78
C THR A 233 8.53 30.40 -1.92
N PHE A 234 7.83 30.29 -0.80
CA PHE A 234 6.42 29.92 -0.75
C PHE A 234 5.56 30.99 -0.09
N LYS A 235 4.28 31.03 -0.44
CA LYS A 235 3.26 31.84 0.23
C LYS A 235 2.35 30.93 1.04
N ASN A 236 1.99 31.38 2.25
CA ASN A 236 0.96 30.71 3.03
C ASN A 236 -0.40 30.86 2.35
N ARG A 237 -1.13 29.76 2.30
CA ARG A 237 -2.42 29.61 1.61
C ARG A 237 -3.39 28.84 2.50
N PRO A 238 -3.99 29.50 3.51
CA PRO A 238 -4.88 28.83 4.46
C PRO A 238 -6.15 28.25 3.82
N GLU A 239 -6.48 28.64 2.59
CA GLU A 239 -7.57 28.09 1.78
C GLU A 239 -7.33 26.65 1.33
N VAL A 240 -6.09 26.16 1.31
CA VAL A 240 -5.77 24.77 0.93
C VAL A 240 -5.90 23.78 2.09
N ILE A 241 -6.30 24.26 3.27
CA ILE A 241 -6.53 23.41 4.44
C ILE A 241 -7.85 22.68 4.28
N GLN A 242 -7.82 21.34 4.34
CA GLN A 242 -8.96 20.47 4.13
C GLN A 242 -9.09 19.44 5.26
N THR A 243 -10.29 18.87 5.43
CA THR A 243 -10.47 17.70 6.31
C THR A 243 -9.85 16.46 5.68
N SER A 244 -9.20 15.64 6.50
CA SER A 244 -8.53 14.40 6.11
C SER A 244 -8.77 13.31 7.13
N ILE A 245 -8.82 12.06 6.66
CA ILE A 245 -8.73 10.87 7.51
C ILE A 245 -7.24 10.60 7.76
N TYR A 246 -6.76 10.92 8.96
CA TYR A 246 -5.36 10.71 9.34
C TYR A 246 -5.10 9.25 9.71
N ARG A 247 -6.00 8.65 10.51
CA ARG A 247 -6.01 7.24 10.90
C ARG A 247 -7.44 6.72 10.83
N PRO A 248 -7.71 5.40 10.94
CA PRO A 248 -9.06 4.87 10.83
C PRO A 248 -9.97 5.58 11.82
N PHE A 249 -11.08 6.14 11.32
CA PHE A 249 -12.08 6.89 12.10
C PHE A 249 -11.54 8.14 12.83
N CYS A 250 -10.37 8.66 12.43
CA CYS A 250 -9.74 9.83 13.03
C CYS A 250 -9.61 10.96 12.01
N LYS A 251 -10.54 11.93 12.10
CA LYS A 251 -10.57 13.14 11.28
C LYS A 251 -9.60 14.19 11.84
N GLN A 252 -8.78 14.77 10.97
CA GLN A 252 -7.92 15.92 11.26
C GLN A 252 -7.96 16.91 10.10
N TYR A 253 -7.49 18.13 10.34
CA TYR A 253 -7.22 19.08 9.26
C TYR A 253 -5.81 18.86 8.72
N VAL A 254 -5.65 19.02 7.41
CA VAL A 254 -4.35 18.94 6.74
C VAL A 254 -4.13 20.14 5.83
N TYR A 255 -2.91 20.66 5.81
CA TYR A 255 -2.47 21.62 4.78
C TYR A 255 -2.12 20.86 3.50
N PHE A 256 -3.08 20.81 2.55
CA PHE A 256 -2.94 20.02 1.33
C PHE A 256 -2.41 20.86 0.17
N ASP A 257 -1.09 20.83 -0.03
CA ASP A 257 -0.41 21.59 -1.07
C ASP A 257 0.63 20.76 -1.84
N LYS A 258 0.62 20.91 -3.16
CA LYS A 258 1.48 20.13 -4.06
C LYS A 258 2.98 20.40 -3.90
N GLN A 259 3.37 21.57 -3.39
CA GLN A 259 4.79 21.93 -3.24
C GLN A 259 5.28 21.62 -1.83
N LEU A 260 4.43 21.85 -0.83
CA LEU A 260 4.77 21.69 0.59
C LEU A 260 4.51 20.28 1.12
N ASN A 261 3.74 19.43 0.44
CA ASN A 261 3.66 18.01 0.74
C ASN A 261 4.67 17.21 -0.10
N HIS A 262 5.27 16.16 0.48
CA HIS A 262 6.28 15.37 -0.23
C HIS A 262 5.73 14.64 -1.46
N ARG A 263 4.60 13.94 -1.30
CA ARG A 263 3.87 13.26 -2.38
C ARG A 263 2.35 13.42 -2.19
N PRO A 264 1.71 14.31 -2.96
CA PRO A 264 0.23 14.36 -3.04
C PRO A 264 -0.34 13.28 -3.99
N TYR A 265 0.51 12.62 -4.79
CA TYR A 265 0.12 11.60 -5.78
C TYR A 265 -1.01 12.07 -6.71
N GLN A 266 -2.06 11.26 -6.89
CA GLN A 266 -3.23 11.59 -7.69
C GLN A 266 -4.39 12.13 -6.84
N LEU A 267 -4.20 12.34 -5.53
CA LEU A 267 -5.23 12.88 -4.65
C LEU A 267 -5.82 14.22 -5.12
N PRO A 268 -5.07 15.15 -5.77
CA PRO A 268 -5.68 16.37 -6.32
C PRO A 268 -6.71 16.12 -7.44
N ARG A 269 -6.76 14.90 -8.00
CA ARG A 269 -7.80 14.47 -8.97
C ARG A 269 -8.90 13.63 -8.30
N ILE A 270 -8.74 13.26 -7.04
CA ILE A 270 -9.74 12.49 -6.28
C ILE A 270 -10.49 13.41 -5.31
N PHE A 271 -9.76 14.24 -4.57
CA PHE A 271 -10.21 15.24 -3.62
C PHE A 271 -9.49 16.58 -3.91
N PRO A 272 -9.91 17.35 -4.94
CA PRO A 272 -9.26 18.63 -5.26
C PRO A 272 -9.37 19.65 -4.12
N THR A 273 -10.59 19.84 -3.61
CA THR A 273 -10.92 20.75 -2.49
C THR A 273 -11.97 20.10 -1.60
N GLN A 274 -12.23 20.71 -0.43
CA GLN A 274 -13.27 20.26 0.49
C GLN A 274 -14.68 20.30 -0.12
N GLY A 275 -14.92 21.18 -1.11
CA GLY A 275 -16.21 21.29 -1.80
C GLY A 275 -16.47 20.21 -2.87
N HIS A 276 -15.53 19.28 -3.09
CA HIS A 276 -15.63 18.20 -4.08
C HIS A 276 -15.84 16.84 -3.39
N PRO A 277 -17.09 16.45 -3.08
CA PRO A 277 -17.37 15.20 -2.41
C PRO A 277 -16.96 14.01 -3.27
N ASN A 278 -16.49 12.95 -2.63
CA ASN A 278 -16.15 11.70 -3.30
C ASN A 278 -16.13 10.58 -2.27
N LEU A 279 -16.21 9.33 -2.75
CA LEU A 279 -15.95 8.15 -1.94
C LEU A 279 -14.72 7.44 -2.45
N ALA A 280 -13.91 6.91 -1.55
CA ALA A 280 -12.78 6.07 -1.90
C ALA A 280 -12.67 4.86 -0.98
N VAL A 281 -12.48 3.69 -1.59
CA VAL A 281 -12.04 2.49 -0.87
C VAL A 281 -10.54 2.58 -0.68
N VAL A 282 -10.10 2.61 0.58
CA VAL A 282 -8.70 2.66 0.96
C VAL A 282 -8.26 1.29 1.42
N THR A 283 -7.32 0.66 0.71
CA THR A 283 -6.74 -0.64 1.08
C THR A 283 -5.28 -0.49 1.45
N ASP A 284 -4.76 -1.44 2.22
CA ASP A 284 -3.32 -1.52 2.46
C ASP A 284 -2.59 -2.13 1.25
N SER A 285 -1.34 -1.71 1.05
CA SER A 285 -0.39 -2.37 0.14
C SER A 285 0.86 -2.88 0.87
N ASP A 286 0.90 -2.80 2.19
CA ASP A 286 1.94 -3.35 3.05
C ASP A 286 1.70 -4.85 3.29
N SER A 287 2.77 -5.63 3.09
CA SER A 287 2.79 -7.09 3.29
C SER A 287 2.55 -7.56 4.72
N VAL A 288 2.62 -6.63 5.69
CA VAL A 288 2.62 -6.94 7.12
C VAL A 288 1.23 -6.90 7.76
N LYS A 289 0.27 -6.13 7.22
CA LYS A 289 -1.07 -5.98 7.83
C LYS A 289 -2.15 -6.74 7.08
N SER A 290 -3.23 -7.07 7.80
CA SER A 290 -4.34 -7.90 7.35
C SER A 290 -5.38 -7.12 6.53
N GLY A 291 -5.00 -6.48 5.43
CA GLY A 291 -5.84 -6.24 4.24
C GLY A 291 -7.29 -5.72 4.39
N ALA A 292 -7.72 -5.12 5.51
CA ALA A 292 -9.06 -4.57 5.65
C ALA A 292 -9.13 -3.22 4.90
N GLY A 293 -10.07 -3.11 3.95
CA GLY A 293 -10.34 -1.84 3.28
C GLY A 293 -11.21 -0.93 4.14
N LEU A 294 -10.96 0.38 4.13
CA LEU A 294 -11.81 1.37 4.78
C LEU A 294 -12.41 2.31 3.74
N MET A 295 -13.73 2.53 3.79
CA MET A 295 -14.37 3.58 2.99
C MET A 295 -14.05 4.94 3.61
N VAL A 296 -13.65 5.90 2.78
CA VAL A 296 -13.44 7.29 3.20
C VAL A 296 -14.17 8.26 2.29
N ASN A 297 -14.70 9.33 2.88
CA ASN A 297 -15.30 10.47 2.20
C ASN A 297 -14.43 11.74 2.23
N TYR A 298 -13.25 11.67 2.87
CA TYR A 298 -12.26 12.73 2.92
C TYR A 298 -10.88 12.22 2.47
N LEU A 299 -9.96 13.16 2.26
CA LEU A 299 -8.61 12.86 1.82
C LEU A 299 -7.91 11.88 2.78
N PRO A 300 -7.42 10.73 2.31
CA PRO A 300 -6.73 9.76 3.16
C PRO A 300 -5.23 10.08 3.30
N ASP A 301 -4.72 10.00 4.53
CA ASP A 301 -3.29 9.92 4.79
C ASP A 301 -2.68 8.63 4.23
N LEU A 302 -1.37 8.64 3.94
CA LEU A 302 -0.65 7.44 3.51
C LEU A 302 -0.78 6.31 4.54
N HIS A 303 -0.92 6.64 5.83
CA HIS A 303 -0.89 5.69 6.93
C HIS A 303 -2.23 5.40 7.58
N VAL A 304 -3.36 5.64 6.89
CA VAL A 304 -4.71 5.28 7.38
C VAL A 304 -4.80 3.79 7.71
N VAL A 305 -4.57 2.90 6.74
CA VAL A 305 -4.66 1.44 6.95
C VAL A 305 -3.32 0.71 6.81
N GLY A 306 -2.20 1.42 6.62
CA GLY A 306 -0.88 0.84 6.32
C GLY A 306 -0.09 1.70 5.35
N THR A 307 0.39 1.16 4.24
CA THR A 307 0.78 1.98 3.08
C THR A 307 -0.42 2.04 2.15
N SER A 308 -1.25 3.06 2.33
CA SER A 308 -2.60 3.10 1.78
C SER A 308 -2.64 3.34 0.27
N GLN A 309 -3.57 2.67 -0.39
CA GLN A 309 -3.99 2.94 -1.76
C GLN A 309 -5.49 3.24 -1.79
N ALA A 310 -5.86 4.33 -2.43
CA ALA A 310 -7.21 4.85 -2.55
C ALA A 310 -7.74 4.61 -3.97
N PHE A 311 -8.86 3.91 -4.05
CA PHE A 311 -9.64 3.68 -5.26
C PHE A 311 -10.96 4.43 -5.13
N SER A 312 -11.11 5.52 -5.88
CA SER A 312 -12.26 6.41 -5.77
C SER A 312 -13.38 6.05 -6.73
N LEU A 313 -14.63 6.37 -6.34
CA LEU A 313 -15.80 6.24 -7.20
C LEU A 313 -15.70 7.20 -8.39
N TYR A 314 -15.37 8.45 -8.11
CA TYR A 314 -15.20 9.49 -9.12
C TYR A 314 -13.76 10.02 -9.18
N THR A 315 -13.46 10.71 -10.26
CA THR A 315 -12.32 11.64 -10.36
C THR A 315 -12.82 13.01 -10.79
N TRP A 316 -12.03 14.03 -10.54
CA TRP A 316 -12.32 15.42 -10.84
C TRP A 316 -11.27 15.95 -11.81
N GLU A 317 -11.74 16.54 -12.90
CA GLU A 317 -10.89 17.12 -13.93
C GLU A 317 -11.19 18.60 -14.06
N LYS A 318 -10.15 19.43 -13.92
CA LYS A 318 -10.31 20.87 -14.09
C LYS A 318 -10.71 21.15 -15.53
N ILE A 319 -11.79 21.89 -15.72
CA ILE A 319 -12.28 22.27 -17.03
C ILE A 319 -11.30 23.29 -17.62
N ASP A 320 -10.79 22.99 -18.81
CA ASP A 320 -9.92 23.88 -19.56
C ASP A 320 -10.77 24.66 -20.56
N LYS A 321 -11.12 25.91 -20.21
CA LYS A 321 -11.94 26.79 -21.06
C LYS A 321 -11.31 27.06 -22.45
N ASN A 322 -10.04 26.74 -22.64
CA ASN A 322 -9.30 27.00 -23.87
C ASN A 322 -9.17 25.76 -24.78
N LYS A 323 -9.67 24.59 -24.36
CA LYS A 323 -9.72 23.42 -25.23
C LYS A 323 -11.10 23.35 -25.90
N PRO A 324 -11.17 23.18 -27.24
CA PRO A 324 -12.42 22.78 -27.88
C PRO A 324 -12.69 21.34 -27.45
N ASP A 325 -13.45 21.16 -26.38
CA ASP A 325 -13.90 19.84 -25.95
C ASP A 325 -14.69 19.22 -27.10
N GLY A 326 -14.39 17.96 -27.43
CA GLY A 326 -14.98 17.22 -28.55
C GLY A 326 -16.48 16.95 -28.37
N GLY A 327 -17.30 17.99 -28.42
CA GLY A 327 -18.76 17.94 -28.41
C GLY A 327 -19.46 18.13 -27.06
N PHE A 328 -18.75 18.50 -25.99
CA PHE A 328 -19.39 18.84 -24.71
C PHE A 328 -19.71 20.34 -24.67
N ASP A 329 -20.98 20.68 -24.79
CA ASP A 329 -21.48 22.04 -24.60
C ASP A 329 -21.43 22.40 -23.12
N LEU A 330 -20.37 23.11 -22.73
CA LEU A 330 -20.15 23.55 -21.36
C LEU A 330 -21.13 24.66 -20.95
N ASP A 331 -21.66 25.40 -21.91
CA ASP A 331 -22.61 26.50 -21.70
C ASP A 331 -24.02 25.97 -21.38
N ALA A 332 -24.30 24.70 -21.70
CA ALA A 332 -25.56 24.02 -21.36
C ALA A 332 -25.65 23.53 -19.89
N LEU A 333 -24.57 23.59 -19.11
CA LEU A 333 -24.52 23.01 -17.75
C LEU A 333 -25.08 23.90 -16.63
N GLY A 334 -25.64 25.08 -16.97
CA GLY A 334 -26.17 26.02 -15.99
C GLY A 334 -25.09 26.56 -15.03
N ASP A 335 -25.51 27.41 -14.07
CA ASP A 335 -24.58 27.93 -13.06
C ASP A 335 -24.12 26.78 -12.14
N ALA A 336 -22.91 26.28 -12.40
CA ALA A 336 -22.28 25.29 -11.54
C ALA A 336 -22.09 25.87 -10.13
N PRO A 337 -22.50 25.15 -9.07
CA PRO A 337 -22.32 25.63 -7.71
C PRO A 337 -20.84 25.79 -7.38
N ALA A 338 -20.53 26.80 -6.56
CA ALA A 338 -19.17 27.05 -6.08
C ALA A 338 -18.65 25.96 -5.15
N GLU A 339 -19.53 25.24 -4.46
CA GLU A 339 -19.20 24.09 -3.61
C GLU A 339 -20.43 23.19 -3.40
N TYR A 340 -20.18 21.93 -3.02
CA TYR A 340 -21.22 21.04 -2.50
C TYR A 340 -21.19 21.04 -0.97
N ALA A 341 -22.36 21.23 -0.36
CA ALA A 341 -22.52 21.37 1.10
C ALA A 341 -23.46 20.31 1.72
N GLY A 342 -23.86 19.29 0.96
CA GLY A 342 -24.70 18.20 1.46
C GLY A 342 -23.90 17.08 2.12
N ASP A 343 -24.54 16.30 2.98
CA ASP A 343 -24.06 14.97 3.33
C ASP A 343 -24.50 13.97 2.25
N LEU A 344 -23.69 12.95 2.01
CA LEU A 344 -24.00 11.90 1.02
C LEU A 344 -24.97 10.88 1.63
N ASP A 345 -26.14 10.72 1.03
CA ASP A 345 -27.11 9.67 1.37
C ASP A 345 -26.82 8.43 0.53
N LEU A 346 -26.14 7.42 1.10
CA LEU A 346 -25.75 6.22 0.35
C LEU A 346 -26.92 5.30 -0.01
N SER A 347 -28.14 5.59 0.48
CA SER A 347 -29.37 4.88 0.11
C SER A 347 -29.91 5.30 -1.26
N ARG A 348 -29.41 6.40 -1.83
CA ARG A 348 -29.79 6.92 -3.15
C ARG A 348 -28.59 6.96 -4.09
N PRO A 349 -28.79 6.96 -5.41
CA PRO A 349 -27.70 7.08 -6.37
C PRO A 349 -26.88 8.37 -6.13
N LEU A 350 -25.56 8.23 -5.98
CA LEU A 350 -24.66 9.35 -5.72
C LEU A 350 -24.52 10.25 -6.94
N GLU A 351 -24.71 9.69 -8.13
CA GLU A 351 -24.68 10.44 -9.38
C GLU A 351 -25.74 11.56 -9.43
N GLN A 352 -26.88 11.38 -8.73
CA GLN A 352 -28.00 12.31 -8.64
C GLN A 352 -27.81 13.35 -7.53
N GLN A 353 -26.96 13.05 -6.55
CA GLN A 353 -26.70 13.93 -5.41
C GLN A 353 -25.52 14.86 -5.65
N ILE A 354 -24.45 14.35 -6.28
CA ILE A 354 -23.24 15.12 -6.55
C ILE A 354 -23.36 15.73 -7.97
N PRO A 355 -23.31 17.07 -8.12
CA PRO A 355 -23.34 17.72 -9.43
C PRO A 355 -22.23 17.24 -10.37
N LEU A 356 -22.49 17.25 -11.68
CA LEU A 356 -21.50 16.91 -12.70
C LEU A 356 -20.35 17.94 -12.73
N VAL A 357 -20.64 19.21 -12.43
CA VAL A 357 -19.66 20.29 -12.39
C VAL A 357 -19.75 21.04 -11.06
N ILE A 358 -18.60 21.27 -10.42
CA ILE A 358 -18.45 22.07 -9.19
C ILE A 358 -17.16 22.89 -9.34
N ASP A 359 -17.21 24.19 -9.06
CA ASP A 359 -16.01 25.06 -9.02
C ASP A 359 -15.06 24.93 -10.24
N GLY A 360 -15.62 24.77 -11.43
CA GLY A 360 -14.84 24.59 -12.65
C GLY A 360 -14.11 23.24 -12.77
N TYR A 361 -14.51 22.24 -12.00
CA TYR A 361 -14.12 20.84 -12.17
C TYR A 361 -15.30 20.00 -12.66
N CYS A 362 -15.05 19.11 -13.61
CA CYS A 362 -16.00 18.12 -14.09
C CYS A 362 -15.73 16.77 -13.41
N ARG A 363 -16.79 16.18 -12.86
CA ARG A 363 -16.79 14.83 -12.30
C ARG A 363 -16.73 13.80 -13.44
N ARG A 364 -15.85 12.81 -13.31
CA ARG A 364 -15.72 11.66 -14.22
C ARG A 364 -15.86 10.36 -13.43
N GLU A 365 -16.56 9.39 -14.01
CA GLU A 365 -16.60 8.04 -13.46
C GLU A 365 -15.22 7.40 -13.52
N ASN A 366 -14.80 6.73 -12.44
CA ASN A 366 -13.46 6.16 -12.37
C ASN A 366 -13.41 4.66 -12.72
N ILE A 367 -14.54 3.95 -12.65
CA ILE A 367 -14.63 2.57 -13.12
C ILE A 367 -14.66 2.55 -14.66
N THR A 368 -13.92 1.61 -15.27
CA THR A 368 -13.83 1.50 -16.72
C THR A 368 -15.13 1.00 -17.35
N ASP A 369 -15.48 1.51 -18.53
CA ASP A 369 -16.64 1.01 -19.31
C ASP A 369 -16.48 -0.47 -19.67
N ALA A 370 -15.24 -0.92 -19.89
CA ALA A 370 -14.92 -2.33 -20.12
C ALA A 370 -15.33 -3.20 -18.92
N THR A 371 -15.06 -2.73 -17.70
CA THR A 371 -15.49 -3.43 -16.47
C THR A 371 -17.00 -3.47 -16.36
N LEU A 372 -17.68 -2.33 -16.56
CA LEU A 372 -19.14 -2.28 -16.56
C LEU A 372 -19.74 -3.29 -17.55
N LYS A 373 -19.27 -3.26 -18.81
CA LYS A 373 -19.71 -4.18 -19.85
C LYS A 373 -19.46 -5.65 -19.47
N ALA A 374 -18.32 -5.95 -18.85
CA ALA A 374 -17.99 -7.30 -18.43
C ALA A 374 -18.90 -7.81 -17.29
N TYR A 375 -19.23 -6.95 -16.32
CA TYR A 375 -20.16 -7.28 -15.24
C TYR A 375 -21.58 -7.50 -15.76
N ARG A 376 -22.10 -6.57 -16.57
CA ARG A 376 -23.42 -6.69 -17.21
C ARG A 376 -23.55 -7.96 -18.04
N LYS A 377 -22.51 -8.30 -18.82
CA LYS A 377 -22.46 -9.54 -19.61
C LYS A 377 -22.44 -10.78 -18.72
N HIS A 378 -21.65 -10.79 -17.65
CA HIS A 378 -21.51 -11.94 -16.77
C HIS A 378 -22.79 -12.25 -15.98
N TYR A 379 -23.42 -11.22 -15.42
CA TYR A 379 -24.66 -11.37 -14.63
C TYR A 379 -25.95 -11.28 -15.47
N GLN A 380 -25.83 -11.00 -16.78
CA GLN A 380 -26.95 -10.84 -17.71
C GLN A 380 -27.95 -9.74 -17.27
N ASP A 381 -27.42 -8.67 -16.67
CA ASP A 381 -28.21 -7.59 -16.11
C ASP A 381 -27.68 -6.24 -16.62
N LEU A 382 -28.49 -5.54 -17.41
CA LEU A 382 -28.17 -4.21 -17.95
C LEU A 382 -28.36 -3.08 -16.93
N GLY A 383 -29.07 -3.34 -15.83
CA GLY A 383 -29.33 -2.38 -14.75
C GLY A 383 -28.11 -2.11 -13.86
N ILE A 384 -27.12 -3.02 -13.84
CA ILE A 384 -25.89 -2.85 -13.06
C ILE A 384 -25.21 -1.53 -13.45
N THR A 385 -24.91 -0.70 -12.46
CA THR A 385 -24.18 0.57 -12.63
C THR A 385 -22.73 0.44 -12.19
N LYS A 386 -21.90 1.45 -12.49
CA LYS A 386 -20.53 1.52 -11.95
C LYS A 386 -20.53 1.71 -10.43
N GLU A 387 -21.49 2.45 -9.91
CA GLU A 387 -21.68 2.63 -8.47
C GLU A 387 -21.95 1.29 -7.77
N ASP A 388 -22.75 0.40 -8.37
CA ASP A 388 -22.99 -0.94 -7.83
C ASP A 388 -21.69 -1.76 -7.79
N ILE A 389 -20.90 -1.73 -8.86
CA ILE A 389 -19.60 -2.42 -8.90
C ILE A 389 -18.67 -1.90 -7.79
N PHE A 390 -18.68 -0.58 -7.52
CA PHE A 390 -17.89 0.02 -6.45
C PHE A 390 -18.25 -0.54 -5.07
N PHE A 391 -19.55 -0.62 -4.74
CA PHE A 391 -20.02 -1.17 -3.47
C PHE A 391 -19.86 -2.69 -3.38
N TYR A 392 -20.06 -3.42 -4.49
CA TYR A 392 -19.77 -4.85 -4.59
C TYR A 392 -18.32 -5.15 -4.20
N ILE A 393 -17.36 -4.38 -4.74
CA ILE A 393 -15.93 -4.51 -4.39
C ILE A 393 -15.72 -4.29 -2.90
N TYR A 394 -16.36 -3.26 -2.34
CA TYR A 394 -16.22 -2.95 -0.93
C TYR A 394 -16.68 -4.09 -0.03
N ALA A 395 -17.83 -4.70 -0.33
CA ALA A 395 -18.32 -5.88 0.39
C ALA A 395 -17.39 -7.08 0.24
N LEU A 396 -16.91 -7.36 -0.97
CA LEU A 396 -16.03 -8.51 -1.22
C LEU A 396 -14.71 -8.40 -0.45
N LEU A 397 -14.12 -7.20 -0.36
CA LEU A 397 -12.91 -6.95 0.43
C LEU A 397 -13.11 -7.19 1.94
N HIS A 398 -14.36 -7.24 2.42
CA HIS A 398 -14.72 -7.59 3.79
C HIS A 398 -15.10 -9.07 3.95
N HIS A 399 -15.32 -9.80 2.85
CA HIS A 399 -15.78 -11.18 2.90
C HIS A 399 -14.72 -12.10 3.55
N PRO A 400 -15.02 -12.81 4.65
CA PRO A 400 -14.05 -13.61 5.39
C PRO A 400 -13.36 -14.66 4.53
N GLU A 401 -14.12 -15.39 3.71
CA GLU A 401 -13.56 -16.44 2.84
C GLU A 401 -12.60 -15.87 1.79
N TYR A 402 -12.91 -14.70 1.21
CA TYR A 402 -12.06 -14.05 0.22
C TYR A 402 -10.72 -13.65 0.87
N ARG A 403 -10.78 -13.04 2.06
CA ARG A 403 -9.60 -12.61 2.80
C ARG A 403 -8.75 -13.77 3.29
N GLN A 404 -9.38 -14.85 3.75
CA GLN A 404 -8.67 -16.04 4.23
C GLN A 404 -8.02 -16.79 3.07
N ARG A 405 -8.76 -17.03 1.99
CA ARG A 405 -8.29 -17.78 0.84
C ARG A 405 -7.14 -17.09 0.12
N PHE A 406 -7.24 -15.78 -0.09
CA PHE A 406 -6.24 -14.99 -0.84
C PHE A 406 -5.33 -14.16 0.06
N GLN A 407 -5.15 -14.57 1.33
CA GLN A 407 -4.35 -13.82 2.30
C GLN A 407 -2.91 -13.60 1.82
N ALA A 408 -2.31 -14.61 1.19
CA ALA A 408 -0.96 -14.53 0.63
C ALA A 408 -0.88 -13.52 -0.52
N ASP A 409 -1.86 -13.56 -1.43
CA ASP A 409 -1.94 -12.67 -2.58
C ASP A 409 -2.16 -11.22 -2.15
N LEU A 410 -3.11 -10.97 -1.25
CA LEU A 410 -3.44 -9.65 -0.73
C LEU A 410 -2.26 -8.96 -0.02
N LYS A 411 -1.31 -9.74 0.52
CA LYS A 411 -0.06 -9.20 1.10
C LYS A 411 0.98 -8.84 0.05
N LYS A 412 0.96 -9.48 -1.12
CA LYS A 412 2.03 -9.40 -2.12
C LYS A 412 1.66 -8.52 -3.32
N MET A 413 0.37 -8.30 -3.56
CA MET A 413 -0.10 -7.52 -4.71
C MET A 413 -1.45 -6.83 -4.45
N LEU A 414 -1.87 -5.99 -5.40
CA LEU A 414 -3.17 -5.34 -5.32
C LEU A 414 -4.33 -6.33 -5.35
N PRO A 415 -5.46 -5.99 -4.70
CA PRO A 415 -6.65 -6.82 -4.78
C PRO A 415 -7.08 -7.11 -6.22
N ARG A 416 -7.48 -8.35 -6.47
CA ARG A 416 -8.06 -8.80 -7.73
C ARG A 416 -9.43 -9.38 -7.46
N ILE A 417 -10.42 -8.92 -8.22
CA ILE A 417 -11.83 -9.06 -7.86
C ILE A 417 -12.46 -10.16 -8.71
N PRO A 418 -12.80 -11.33 -8.13
CA PRO A 418 -13.65 -12.31 -8.80
C PRO A 418 -15.08 -11.78 -8.96
N ARG A 419 -15.82 -12.41 -9.88
CA ARG A 419 -17.27 -12.24 -10.00
C ARG A 419 -17.94 -13.42 -9.32
N VAL A 420 -18.64 -13.17 -8.21
CA VAL A 420 -19.27 -14.21 -7.39
C VAL A 420 -20.81 -14.19 -7.55
N PRO A 421 -21.50 -15.32 -7.31
CA PRO A 421 -22.96 -15.33 -7.26
C PRO A 421 -23.51 -14.36 -6.21
N GLY A 422 -24.74 -13.86 -6.42
CA GLY A 422 -25.39 -12.95 -5.46
C GLY A 422 -24.90 -11.49 -5.55
N PHE A 423 -24.56 -11.01 -6.75
CA PHE A 423 -24.03 -9.64 -6.97
C PHE A 423 -24.79 -8.56 -6.19
N HIS A 424 -26.11 -8.51 -6.34
CA HIS A 424 -26.96 -7.48 -5.70
C HIS A 424 -26.95 -7.54 -4.16
N ASP A 425 -26.81 -8.74 -3.57
CA ASP A 425 -26.69 -8.88 -2.12
C ASP A 425 -25.37 -8.28 -1.62
N PHE A 426 -24.27 -8.53 -2.34
CA PHE A 426 -22.97 -7.90 -2.06
C PHE A 426 -23.03 -6.38 -2.25
N VAL A 427 -23.75 -5.88 -3.26
CA VAL A 427 -23.96 -4.43 -3.44
C VAL A 427 -24.69 -3.84 -2.23
N GLY A 428 -25.78 -4.48 -1.78
CA GLY A 428 -26.55 -4.04 -0.62
C GLY A 428 -25.72 -4.01 0.67
N ILE A 429 -24.98 -5.09 0.94
CA ILE A 429 -24.05 -5.17 2.07
C ILE A 429 -22.95 -4.10 1.96
N GLY A 430 -22.41 -3.90 0.76
CA GLY A 430 -21.37 -2.92 0.50
C GLY A 430 -21.81 -1.49 0.77
N ARG A 431 -23.05 -1.13 0.39
CA ARG A 431 -23.66 0.15 0.71
C ARG A 431 -23.85 0.32 2.21
N GLN A 432 -24.41 -0.67 2.90
CA GLN A 432 -24.61 -0.62 4.36
C GLN A 432 -23.29 -0.51 5.14
N LEU A 433 -22.26 -1.26 4.74
CA LEU A 433 -20.92 -1.16 5.33
C LEU A 433 -20.29 0.21 5.06
N ALA A 434 -20.43 0.73 3.85
CA ALA A 434 -19.91 2.05 3.52
C ALA A 434 -20.60 3.15 4.34
N ASP A 435 -21.92 3.08 4.48
CA ASP A 435 -22.74 4.04 5.23
C ASP A 435 -22.35 4.04 6.72
N LEU A 436 -22.13 2.86 7.29
CA LEU A 436 -21.68 2.70 8.67
C LEU A 436 -20.29 3.30 8.93
N HIS A 437 -19.41 3.35 7.92
CA HIS A 437 -18.01 3.69 8.10
C HIS A 437 -17.64 5.17 7.89
N ILE A 438 -18.50 5.99 7.26
CA ILE A 438 -18.15 7.36 6.81
C ILE A 438 -18.61 8.51 7.71
#